data_AF-A0A1H9ZZU2-F1
#
_entry.id   AF-A0A1H9ZZU2-F1
#
_cell.length_a   1.000
_cell.length_b   1.000
_cell.length_c   1.000
_cell.angle_alpha   90.00
_cell.angle_beta   90.00
_cell.angle_gamma   90.00
#
_symmetry.space_group_name_H-M   'P 1'
#
loop_
_entity.id
_entity.type
_entity.pdbx_description
1 polymer ?
#
loop_
_entity_poly.entity_id
_entity_poly.type
_entity_poly.pdbx_seq_one_letter_code
_entity_poly.pdbx_strand_id
1 'polypeptide(L)'
;MKCSKCGFEYEGIFCPNCGSKREEVKTDAIEQSGKDDTPKENRRSKHINVVEKPKYKGLKIALIAIGALVALFLIVIILVPTGTTETADDVTDSVEETGESTDSENGEANNGVVEANELKSEQYDAFVTLICSISDPPEFSSTEEEAKYFEGQYDEWISGKSWHNILADENGKPYIAEKQDFFIGTFHDEYSQRAYMESSYSGDGYYLIDINWGSSAWDNSHWSFMAYYSPELNGLCYENGRYASEEYSDDGSVREYDTYSDGEGTLVKDGDYIVWNDSKGGQDYCKFKKDTESSVESSGYDTEYICEWATSIRMDDSNWNEWLIYLENNGVGKPGDRTYENMVVNEIYARHGYIFTSEDLSGFFNSKSWYSPLSDDMNGIYAELSQVEIDNIDFLKDRY
;
A
#
# COMPACT_ATOMS: atom_id res chain seq x y z
N MET A 1 20.26 10.55 -30.53
CA MET A 1 21.51 10.25 -29.77
C MET A 1 21.67 8.75 -29.61
N LYS A 2 22.90 8.20 -29.51
CA LYS A 2 23.11 6.74 -29.35
C LYS A 2 23.12 6.33 -27.88
N CYS A 3 22.40 5.25 -27.55
CA CYS A 3 22.43 4.64 -26.21
C CYS A 3 23.84 4.13 -25.87
N SER A 4 24.31 4.43 -24.66
CA SER A 4 25.61 3.95 -24.15
C SER A 4 25.63 2.44 -23.90
N LYS A 5 24.50 1.81 -23.55
CA LYS A 5 24.40 0.36 -23.37
C LYS A 5 24.22 -0.42 -24.67
N CYS A 6 23.28 -0.03 -25.54
CA CYS A 6 22.93 -0.84 -26.73
C CYS A 6 23.21 -0.19 -28.08
N GLY A 7 23.70 1.05 -28.12
CA GLY A 7 24.04 1.77 -29.36
C GLY A 7 22.87 2.26 -30.20
N PHE A 8 21.61 2.00 -29.79
CA PHE A 8 20.41 2.42 -30.50
C PHE A 8 20.25 3.94 -30.54
N GLU A 9 19.87 4.50 -31.69
CA GLU A 9 19.63 5.93 -31.84
C GLU A 9 18.21 6.31 -31.41
N TYR A 10 18.09 7.16 -30.40
CA TYR A 10 16.80 7.63 -29.88
C TYR A 10 16.88 9.07 -29.36
N GLU A 11 15.72 9.67 -29.09
CA GLU A 11 15.59 10.92 -28.35
C GLU A 11 14.68 10.65 -27.14
N GLY A 12 15.16 10.95 -25.92
CA GLY A 12 14.41 10.67 -24.70
C GLY A 12 15.28 10.49 -23.47
N ILE A 13 14.63 10.36 -22.30
CA ILE A 13 15.31 10.09 -21.04
C ILE A 13 15.72 8.61 -20.95
N PHE A 14 15.03 7.71 -21.65
CA PHE A 14 15.27 6.26 -21.63
C PHE A 14 15.41 5.69 -23.05
N CYS A 15 16.33 4.74 -23.21
CA CYS A 15 16.54 4.08 -24.50
C CYS A 15 15.37 3.13 -24.83
N PRO A 16 14.71 3.27 -25.98
CA PRO A 16 13.57 2.43 -26.34
C PRO A 16 13.93 1.02 -26.79
N ASN A 17 15.22 0.73 -26.99
CA ASN A 17 15.70 -0.60 -27.37
C ASN A 17 16.15 -1.43 -26.17
N CYS A 18 16.71 -0.80 -25.12
CA CYS A 18 17.25 -1.51 -23.97
C CYS A 18 16.87 -0.93 -22.60
N GLY A 19 15.98 0.06 -22.54
CA GLY A 19 15.44 0.63 -21.29
C GLY A 19 16.40 1.52 -20.49
N SER A 20 17.68 1.62 -20.87
CA SER A 20 18.69 2.33 -20.08
C SER A 20 18.38 3.82 -19.96
N LYS A 21 18.41 4.34 -18.72
CA LYS A 21 18.28 5.78 -18.42
C LYS A 21 19.49 6.54 -18.96
N ARG A 22 19.24 7.74 -19.44
CA ARG A 22 20.26 8.68 -19.87
C ARG A 22 21.11 9.07 -18.66
N GLU A 23 22.41 8.82 -18.73
CA GLU A 23 23.35 9.37 -17.78
C GLU A 23 23.40 10.89 -17.93
N GLU A 24 23.15 11.62 -16.83
CA GLU A 24 23.33 13.06 -16.79
C GLU A 24 24.83 13.36 -16.89
N VAL A 25 25.21 14.10 -17.94
CA VAL A 25 26.56 14.64 -18.04
C VAL A 25 26.71 15.67 -16.92
N LYS A 26 27.40 15.29 -15.83
CA LYS A 26 27.94 16.26 -14.87
C LYS A 26 28.94 17.13 -15.60
N THR A 27 28.50 18.32 -16.02
CA THR A 27 29.43 19.34 -16.52
C THR A 27 30.08 20.01 -15.33
N ASP A 28 31.21 19.46 -14.88
CA ASP A 28 32.20 20.25 -14.17
C ASP A 28 32.74 21.33 -15.13
N ALA A 29 32.79 22.56 -14.61
CA ALA A 29 33.13 23.76 -15.35
C ALA A 29 34.54 23.71 -15.94
N ILE A 30 34.68 23.93 -17.25
CA ILE A 30 35.89 24.51 -17.86
C ILE A 30 35.50 25.54 -18.93
N GLU A 31 36.16 26.70 -18.81
CA GLU A 31 36.08 27.92 -19.60
C GLU A 31 36.56 27.81 -21.07
N GLN A 32 35.98 28.69 -21.92
CA GLN A 32 36.46 29.23 -23.23
C GLN A 32 36.57 28.23 -24.42
N SER A 33 36.23 28.54 -25.69
CA SER A 33 36.12 29.78 -26.45
C SER A 33 35.26 29.60 -27.73
N GLY A 34 34.70 30.73 -28.18
CA GLY A 34 34.03 31.14 -29.44
C GLY A 34 33.85 30.18 -30.64
N LYS A 35 32.70 30.24 -31.31
CA LYS A 35 32.36 31.19 -32.41
C LYS A 35 30.96 30.94 -33.01
N ASP A 36 30.42 32.03 -33.56
CA ASP A 36 29.15 32.22 -34.28
C ASP A 36 28.80 31.15 -35.32
N ASP A 37 27.50 30.87 -35.49
CA ASP A 37 26.73 31.36 -36.66
C ASP A 37 25.23 31.02 -36.52
N THR A 38 24.39 32.04 -36.44
CA THR A 38 22.93 31.95 -36.69
C THR A 38 22.62 32.18 -38.17
N PRO A 39 21.47 31.71 -38.68
CA PRO A 39 20.36 32.66 -38.84
C PRO A 39 18.96 32.13 -38.50
N LYS A 40 18.12 33.12 -38.14
CA LYS A 40 16.71 33.12 -37.72
C LYS A 40 15.72 32.74 -38.84
N GLU A 41 14.57 32.18 -38.44
CA GLU A 41 13.16 32.57 -38.78
C GLU A 41 12.20 31.42 -38.41
N ASN A 42 10.92 31.55 -38.03
CA ASN A 42 10.02 32.68 -37.77
C ASN A 42 8.86 32.17 -36.87
N ARG A 43 8.15 33.12 -36.27
CA ARG A 43 7.06 33.04 -35.28
C ARG A 43 5.91 32.06 -35.58
N ARG A 44 5.39 31.43 -34.50
CA ARG A 44 3.94 31.48 -34.19
C ARG A 44 3.67 31.26 -32.69
N SER A 45 3.43 32.35 -31.98
CA SER A 45 2.88 32.35 -30.62
C SER A 45 1.44 31.84 -30.64
N LYS A 46 1.14 30.80 -29.85
CA LYS A 46 -0.22 30.52 -29.36
C LYS A 46 -0.14 30.43 -27.84
N HIS A 47 -0.87 31.33 -27.19
CA HIS A 47 -1.15 31.28 -25.77
C HIS A 47 -1.79 29.93 -25.43
N ILE A 48 -1.18 29.18 -24.52
CA ILE A 48 -1.84 28.10 -23.78
C ILE A 48 -1.88 28.54 -22.33
N ASN A 49 -3.08 28.55 -21.77
CA ASN A 49 -3.35 28.92 -20.40
C ASN A 49 -2.61 27.97 -19.46
N VAL A 50 -1.75 28.50 -18.60
CA VAL A 50 -1.22 27.78 -17.45
C VAL A 50 -2.40 27.59 -16.50
N VAL A 51 -2.91 26.37 -16.40
CA VAL A 51 -3.79 25.98 -15.29
C VAL A 51 -2.91 25.91 -14.06
N GLU A 52 -3.01 26.91 -13.18
CA GLU A 52 -2.38 26.87 -11.88
C GLU A 52 -2.96 25.69 -11.08
N LYS A 53 -2.09 24.81 -10.57
CA LYS A 53 -2.44 23.72 -9.65
C LYS A 53 -3.19 24.29 -8.44
N PRO A 54 -4.30 23.69 -7.97
CA PRO A 54 -4.95 24.17 -6.75
C PRO A 54 -4.03 23.95 -5.55
N LYS A 55 -3.77 25.04 -4.82
CA LYS A 55 -3.14 25.00 -3.49
C LYS A 55 -4.15 24.47 -2.49
N TYR A 56 -3.96 23.24 -2.01
CA TYR A 56 -4.73 22.72 -0.88
C TYR A 56 -4.42 23.55 0.37
N LYS A 57 -5.43 24.30 0.84
CA LYS A 57 -5.40 24.96 2.15
C LYS A 57 -5.98 23.98 3.17
N GLY A 58 -5.19 23.63 4.17
CA GLY A 58 -5.63 22.77 5.27
C GLY A 58 -6.92 23.28 5.91
N LEU A 59 -7.94 22.43 5.94
CA LEU A 59 -9.21 22.71 6.55
C LEU A 59 -9.18 22.21 8.00
N LYS A 60 -8.99 23.14 8.94
CA LYS A 60 -9.29 22.96 10.36
C LYS A 60 -10.78 23.25 10.58
N ILE A 61 -11.43 22.53 11.52
CA ILE A 61 -12.72 22.76 12.26
C ILE A 61 -13.48 21.40 12.35
N ALA A 62 -14.00 20.86 13.47
CA ALA A 62 -14.19 21.33 14.84
C ALA A 62 -14.28 20.15 15.85
N LEU A 63 -13.53 20.23 16.95
CA LEU A 63 -13.46 19.26 18.07
C LEU A 63 -14.36 19.61 19.28
N ILE A 64 -15.48 20.31 19.10
CA ILE A 64 -16.21 20.89 20.26
C ILE A 64 -17.46 20.09 20.70
N ALA A 65 -17.94 19.12 19.91
CA ALA A 65 -19.13 18.34 20.30
C ALA A 65 -18.83 17.12 21.20
N ILE A 66 -17.62 16.53 21.12
CA ILE A 66 -17.28 15.27 21.78
C ILE A 66 -16.98 15.47 23.28
N GLY A 67 -16.42 16.61 23.67
CA GLY A 67 -16.05 16.91 25.06
C GLY A 67 -17.24 17.01 26.03
N ALA A 68 -18.44 17.40 25.54
CA ALA A 68 -19.63 17.52 26.39
C ALA A 68 -20.27 16.16 26.72
N LEU A 69 -20.13 15.16 25.83
CA LEU A 69 -20.71 13.83 26.01
C LEU A 69 -19.85 12.94 26.94
N VAL A 70 -18.51 13.06 26.84
CA VAL A 70 -17.58 12.31 27.71
C VAL A 70 -17.66 12.78 29.16
N ALA A 71 -17.82 14.08 29.42
CA ALA A 71 -17.97 14.62 30.77
C ALA A 71 -19.27 14.16 31.45
N LEU A 72 -20.37 14.02 30.70
CA LEU A 72 -21.64 13.50 31.21
C LEU A 72 -21.57 12.01 31.54
N PHE A 73 -20.83 11.22 30.75
CA PHE A 73 -20.66 9.78 30.98
C PHE A 73 -19.80 9.49 32.23
N LEU A 74 -18.75 10.28 32.47
CA LEU A 74 -17.90 10.13 33.66
C LEU A 74 -18.63 10.50 34.97
N ILE A 75 -19.57 11.44 34.96
CA ILE A 75 -20.37 11.79 36.14
C ILE A 75 -21.34 10.66 36.53
N VAL A 76 -21.86 9.90 35.56
CA VAL A 76 -22.76 8.76 35.83
C VAL A 76 -22.03 7.60 36.50
N ILE A 77 -20.75 7.39 36.19
CA ILE A 77 -19.92 6.35 36.81
C ILE A 77 -19.60 6.65 38.28
N ILE A 78 -19.49 7.93 38.66
CA ILE A 78 -19.19 8.33 40.05
C ILE A 78 -20.41 8.20 40.99
N LEU A 79 -21.64 8.14 40.45
CA LEU A 79 -22.88 8.13 41.24
C LEU A 79 -23.49 6.73 41.47
N VAL A 80 -22.88 5.65 40.96
CA VAL A 80 -23.32 4.29 41.26
C VAL A 80 -22.59 3.80 42.52
N PRO A 81 -23.26 3.64 43.68
CA PRO A 81 -22.60 3.13 44.88
C PRO A 81 -22.39 1.62 44.71
N THR A 82 -21.14 1.19 44.60
CA THR A 82 -20.77 -0.21 44.73
C THR A 82 -20.92 -0.60 46.20
N GLY A 83 -22.01 -1.31 46.52
CA GLY A 83 -22.22 -1.86 47.85
C GLY A 83 -21.24 -3.00 48.11
N THR A 84 -20.29 -2.79 49.03
CA THR A 84 -19.48 -3.86 49.63
C THR A 84 -20.03 -4.19 51.00
N THR A 85 -20.34 -5.47 51.21
CA THR A 85 -20.76 -6.03 52.49
C THR A 85 -19.61 -6.05 53.50
N GLU A 86 -19.92 -5.57 54.70
CA GLU A 86 -19.08 -5.50 55.89
C GLU A 86 -18.61 -6.87 56.40
N THR A 87 -17.40 -6.94 56.97
CA THR A 87 -17.18 -7.54 58.29
C THR A 87 -16.09 -6.77 59.04
N ALA A 88 -16.33 -6.61 60.34
CA ALA A 88 -15.68 -5.70 61.27
C ALA A 88 -14.43 -6.28 61.95
N ASP A 89 -13.60 -5.37 62.48
CA ASP A 89 -13.00 -5.35 63.84
C ASP A 89 -11.84 -4.33 63.81
N ASP A 90 -12.07 -3.08 64.22
CA ASP A 90 -11.93 -2.48 65.56
C ASP A 90 -10.51 -1.98 65.91
N VAL A 91 -10.51 -0.83 66.61
CA VAL A 91 -9.44 -0.19 67.40
C VAL A 91 -8.56 0.88 66.72
N THR A 92 -9.00 2.14 66.91
CA THR A 92 -8.29 3.38 67.36
C THR A 92 -6.75 3.41 67.26
N ASP A 93 -6.05 4.46 66.85
CA ASP A 93 -6.15 5.87 67.26
C ASP A 93 -5.23 6.74 66.35
N SER A 94 -5.48 8.04 66.40
CA SER A 94 -4.78 9.18 65.79
C SER A 94 -3.24 9.23 65.90
N VAL A 95 -2.59 9.92 64.95
CA VAL A 95 -1.70 11.10 65.16
C VAL A 95 -0.89 11.43 63.88
N GLU A 96 -0.76 12.74 63.64
CA GLU A 96 0.01 13.40 62.58
C GLU A 96 1.54 13.39 62.77
N GLU A 97 2.22 13.70 61.66
CA GLU A 97 3.51 14.42 61.53
C GLU A 97 4.88 13.71 61.71
N THR A 98 5.64 13.82 60.60
CA THR A 98 7.08 14.15 60.49
C THR A 98 8.16 13.15 60.92
N GLY A 99 9.18 13.02 60.06
CA GLY A 99 10.57 12.82 60.49
C GLY A 99 11.30 11.58 59.95
N GLU A 100 12.11 11.82 58.92
CA GLU A 100 13.53 11.43 58.81
C GLU A 100 13.96 9.94 58.87
N SER A 101 14.59 9.55 57.74
CA SER A 101 15.71 8.60 57.57
C SER A 101 15.75 7.30 58.36
N THR A 102 15.62 6.18 57.64
CA THR A 102 16.52 5.03 57.86
C THR A 102 16.81 4.36 56.52
N ASP A 103 18.11 4.24 56.20
CA ASP A 103 18.62 3.38 55.14
C ASP A 103 18.29 1.92 55.45
N SER A 104 17.59 1.25 54.54
CA SER A 104 17.65 -0.21 54.36
C SER A 104 17.13 -0.60 52.98
N GLU A 105 18.07 -1.03 52.14
CA GLU A 105 17.91 -2.05 51.09
C GLU A 105 16.75 -1.90 50.10
N ASN A 106 16.86 -0.92 49.21
CA ASN A 106 16.22 -0.93 47.89
C ASN A 106 17.04 -1.81 46.91
N GLY A 107 16.98 -3.13 47.09
CA GLY A 107 17.61 -4.11 46.20
C GLY A 107 16.65 -4.69 45.14
N GLU A 108 15.38 -4.86 45.48
CA GLU A 108 14.43 -5.62 44.63
C GLU A 108 13.51 -4.72 43.79
N ALA A 109 13.15 -3.53 44.27
CA ALA A 109 12.30 -2.60 43.52
C ALA A 109 13.04 -1.89 42.36
N ASN A 110 14.36 -1.69 42.48
CA ASN A 110 15.18 -1.05 41.45
C ASN A 110 15.45 -1.98 40.26
N ASN A 111 15.63 -3.28 40.49
CA ASN A 111 15.85 -4.24 39.40
C ASN A 111 14.61 -4.36 38.50
N GLY A 112 13.41 -4.46 39.08
CA GLY A 112 12.17 -4.56 38.30
C GLY A 112 11.86 -3.30 37.48
N VAL A 113 12.23 -2.12 37.96
CA VAL A 113 12.06 -0.85 37.21
C VAL A 113 13.09 -0.73 36.08
N VAL A 114 14.32 -1.20 36.29
CA VAL A 114 15.36 -1.22 35.25
C VAL A 114 14.98 -2.21 34.15
N GLU A 115 14.59 -3.43 34.51
CA GLU A 115 14.14 -4.46 33.56
C GLU A 115 12.91 -4.02 32.75
N ALA A 116 11.94 -3.37 33.39
CA ALA A 116 10.75 -2.86 32.70
C ALA A 116 11.07 -1.71 31.72
N ASN A 117 12.01 -0.84 32.08
CA ASN A 117 12.45 0.25 31.20
C ASN A 117 13.29 -0.27 30.03
N GLU A 118 14.15 -1.26 30.26
CA GLU A 118 14.92 -1.92 29.20
C GLU A 118 13.99 -2.64 28.22
N LEU A 119 13.01 -3.40 28.72
CA LEU A 119 12.03 -4.09 27.88
C LEU A 119 11.22 -3.10 27.01
N LYS A 120 10.78 -1.98 27.60
CA LYS A 120 10.08 -0.92 26.86
C LYS A 120 10.96 -0.30 25.77
N SER A 121 12.25 -0.14 26.04
CA SER A 121 13.21 0.37 25.05
C SER A 121 13.41 -0.62 23.90
N GLU A 122 13.52 -1.92 24.20
CA GLU A 122 13.67 -2.96 23.17
C GLU A 122 12.43 -3.07 22.28
N GLN A 123 11.22 -2.99 22.87
CA GLN A 123 9.96 -2.97 22.14
C GLN A 123 9.86 -1.76 21.21
N TYR A 124 10.25 -0.57 21.71
CA TYR A 124 10.29 0.65 20.94
C TYR A 124 11.25 0.55 19.75
N ASP A 125 12.49 0.12 19.96
CA ASP A 125 13.49 -0.01 18.89
C ASP A 125 13.06 -1.05 17.83
N ALA A 126 12.47 -2.16 18.27
CA ALA A 126 11.91 -3.17 17.38
C ALA A 126 10.74 -2.61 16.56
N PHE A 127 9.85 -1.81 17.18
CA PHE A 127 8.72 -1.18 16.50
C PHE A 127 9.21 -0.20 15.43
N VAL A 128 10.12 0.70 15.78
CA VAL A 128 10.70 1.68 14.84
C VAL A 128 11.36 0.98 13.66
N THR A 129 12.13 -0.08 13.93
CA THR A 129 12.76 -0.89 12.86
C THR A 129 11.71 -1.50 11.93
N LEU A 130 10.63 -2.03 12.50
CA LEU A 130 9.56 -2.67 11.72
C LEU A 130 8.80 -1.67 10.86
N ILE A 131 8.35 -0.53 11.41
CA ILE A 131 7.59 0.46 10.63
C ILE A 131 8.45 1.06 9.50
N CYS A 132 9.75 1.29 9.73
CA CYS A 132 10.66 1.76 8.69
C CYS A 132 10.93 0.72 7.59
N SER A 133 10.63 -0.56 7.84
CA SER A 133 10.75 -1.61 6.82
C SER A 133 9.53 -1.67 5.89
N ILE A 134 8.40 -1.09 6.30
CA ILE A 134 7.13 -1.15 5.58
C ILE A 134 6.58 0.21 5.15
N SER A 135 7.15 1.30 5.67
CA SER A 135 6.69 2.67 5.40
C SER A 135 7.86 3.63 5.48
N ASP A 136 7.94 4.55 4.51
CA ASP A 136 8.94 5.60 4.49
C ASP A 136 8.55 6.71 5.47
N PRO A 137 9.37 7.02 6.49
CA PRO A 137 9.09 8.13 7.39
C PRO A 137 9.23 9.48 6.66
N PRO A 138 8.54 10.52 7.13
CA PRO A 138 8.68 11.86 6.54
C PRO A 138 10.10 12.41 6.74
N GLU A 139 10.48 13.41 5.93
CA GLU A 139 11.74 14.13 6.16
C GLU A 139 11.67 14.96 7.45
N PHE A 140 12.67 14.81 8.32
CA PHE A 140 12.79 15.55 9.58
C PHE A 140 13.85 16.64 9.50
N SER A 141 13.61 17.77 10.17
CA SER A 141 14.61 18.86 10.22
C SER A 141 15.61 18.71 11.38
N SER A 142 15.32 17.82 12.33
CA SER A 142 16.17 17.51 13.48
C SER A 142 15.89 16.12 14.05
N THR A 143 16.85 15.59 14.81
CA THR A 143 16.70 14.31 15.53
C THR A 143 15.65 14.37 16.64
N GLU A 144 15.36 15.56 17.17
CA GLU A 144 14.28 15.74 18.17
C GLU A 144 12.90 15.58 17.53
N GLU A 145 12.71 16.10 16.31
CA GLU A 145 11.45 15.92 15.56
C GLU A 145 11.24 14.46 15.17
N GLU A 146 12.30 13.79 14.71
CA GLU A 146 12.31 12.36 14.39
C GLU A 146 11.91 11.50 15.60
N ALA A 147 12.57 11.70 16.75
CA ALA A 147 12.26 10.96 17.97
C ALA A 147 10.80 11.17 18.39
N LYS A 148 10.31 12.41 18.34
CA LYS A 148 8.94 12.75 18.73
C LYS A 148 7.88 12.17 17.79
N TYR A 149 8.21 12.04 16.50
CA TYR A 149 7.36 11.35 15.53
C TYR A 149 7.23 9.87 15.88
N PHE A 150 8.36 9.18 16.07
CA PHE A 150 8.37 7.74 16.36
C PHE A 150 7.79 7.40 17.74
N GLU A 151 8.04 8.22 18.77
CA GLU A 151 7.35 8.11 20.06
C GLU A 151 5.82 8.20 19.89
N GLY A 152 5.35 9.15 19.08
CA GLY A 152 3.92 9.28 18.76
C GLY A 152 3.36 8.05 18.04
N GLN A 153 4.08 7.51 17.05
CA GLN A 153 3.66 6.29 16.33
C GLN A 153 3.60 5.08 17.27
N TYR A 154 4.58 4.93 18.15
CA TYR A 154 4.62 3.85 19.14
C TYR A 154 3.46 3.95 20.13
N ASP A 155 3.16 5.15 20.63
CA ASP A 155 2.03 5.38 21.54
C ASP A 155 0.68 5.08 20.87
N GLU A 156 0.52 5.42 19.59
CA GLU A 156 -0.68 5.07 18.82
C GLU A 156 -0.83 3.56 18.63
N TRP A 157 0.27 2.85 18.32
CA TRP A 157 0.28 1.39 18.20
C TRP A 157 -0.06 0.69 19.53
N ILE A 158 0.64 1.03 20.62
CA ILE A 158 0.39 0.44 21.95
C ILE A 158 -1.03 0.73 22.44
N SER A 159 -1.61 1.86 22.07
CA SER A 159 -3.00 2.19 22.41
C SER A 159 -4.04 1.57 21.47
N GLY A 160 -3.60 0.84 20.44
CA GLY A 160 -4.47 0.15 19.48
C GLY A 160 -5.22 1.09 18.53
N LYS A 161 -4.70 2.30 18.30
CA LYS A 161 -5.35 3.33 17.47
C LYS A 161 -4.84 3.38 16.04
N SER A 162 -3.69 2.77 15.78
CA SER A 162 -3.01 2.77 14.49
C SER A 162 -2.14 1.53 14.37
N TRP A 163 -1.57 1.30 13.19
CA TRP A 163 -0.67 0.18 12.91
C TRP A 163 -1.31 -1.18 13.23
N HIS A 164 -2.58 -1.35 12.86
CA HIS A 164 -3.34 -2.56 13.19
C HIS A 164 -2.81 -3.85 12.52
N ASN A 165 -2.01 -3.70 11.47
CA ASN A 165 -1.24 -4.79 10.84
C ASN A 165 -0.03 -5.26 11.67
N ILE A 166 0.37 -4.50 12.70
CA ILE A 166 1.47 -4.84 13.62
C ILE A 166 0.89 -5.40 14.91
N LEU A 167 1.13 -6.68 15.15
CA LEU A 167 0.71 -7.41 16.34
C LEU A 167 1.81 -7.38 17.39
N ALA A 168 1.45 -7.66 18.63
CA ALA A 168 2.37 -7.86 19.73
C ALA A 168 2.40 -9.33 20.15
N ASP A 169 3.58 -9.92 20.31
CA ASP A 169 3.71 -11.29 20.82
C ASP A 169 3.46 -11.36 22.34
N GLU A 170 3.64 -12.54 22.93
CA GLU A 170 3.46 -12.74 24.39
C GLU A 170 4.39 -11.88 25.25
N ASN A 171 5.49 -11.38 24.69
CA ASN A 171 6.45 -10.49 25.34
C ASN A 171 6.27 -9.02 24.92
N GLY A 172 5.21 -8.72 24.16
CA GLY A 172 4.92 -7.39 23.63
C GLY A 172 5.83 -6.96 22.47
N LYS A 173 6.60 -7.88 21.88
CA LYS A 173 7.46 -7.56 20.75
C LYS A 173 6.60 -7.41 19.48
N PRO A 174 6.80 -6.33 18.69
CA PRO A 174 6.03 -6.08 17.48
C PRO A 174 6.40 -7.08 16.36
N TYR A 175 5.40 -7.54 15.62
CA TYR A 175 5.57 -8.37 14.42
C TYR A 175 4.38 -8.21 13.46
N ILE A 176 4.60 -8.53 12.18
CA ILE A 176 3.51 -8.65 11.18
C ILE A 176 3.14 -10.12 11.08
N ALA A 177 1.84 -10.42 11.08
CA ALA A 177 1.37 -11.79 10.92
C ALA A 177 1.84 -12.39 9.58
N GLU A 178 2.13 -13.69 9.59
CA GLU A 178 2.47 -14.39 8.34
C GLU A 178 1.33 -14.27 7.32
N LYS A 179 1.72 -14.11 6.04
CA LYS A 179 0.80 -14.07 4.91
C LYS A 179 -0.09 -15.31 4.90
N GLN A 180 -1.40 -15.09 4.79
CA GLN A 180 -2.42 -16.11 4.73
C GLN A 180 -2.90 -16.27 3.29
N ASP A 181 -2.31 -17.24 2.58
CA ASP A 181 -2.61 -17.50 1.16
C ASP A 181 -4.09 -17.80 0.88
N PHE A 182 -4.82 -18.24 1.90
CA PHE A 182 -6.26 -18.45 1.78
C PHE A 182 -6.98 -17.19 1.27
N PHE A 183 -6.63 -16.02 1.78
CA PHE A 183 -7.31 -14.75 1.46
C PHE A 183 -6.85 -14.13 0.14
N ILE A 184 -5.90 -14.71 -0.58
CA ILE A 184 -5.36 -14.14 -1.82
C ILE A 184 -6.04 -14.78 -3.04
N GLY A 185 -6.40 -13.96 -4.02
CA GLY A 185 -6.95 -14.35 -5.32
C GLY A 185 -8.37 -13.84 -5.55
N THR A 186 -9.04 -14.45 -6.51
CA THR A 186 -10.42 -14.14 -6.89
C THR A 186 -11.42 -14.99 -6.11
N PHE A 187 -12.49 -14.36 -5.64
CA PHE A 187 -13.60 -15.03 -4.97
C PHE A 187 -14.92 -14.58 -5.58
N HIS A 188 -15.86 -15.50 -5.73
CA HIS A 188 -17.18 -15.22 -6.28
C HIS A 188 -18.26 -15.38 -5.23
N ASP A 189 -19.22 -14.47 -5.21
CA ASP A 189 -20.38 -14.58 -4.35
C ASP A 189 -21.20 -15.85 -4.70
N GLU A 190 -21.49 -16.65 -3.67
CA GLU A 190 -22.14 -17.95 -3.80
C GLU A 190 -23.61 -17.82 -4.24
N TYR A 191 -24.29 -16.74 -3.88
CA TYR A 191 -25.73 -16.64 -4.00
C TYR A 191 -26.20 -15.91 -5.26
N SER A 192 -25.74 -14.68 -5.47
CA SER A 192 -26.14 -13.82 -6.57
C SER A 192 -25.32 -14.07 -7.84
N GLN A 193 -24.05 -14.51 -7.69
CA GLN A 193 -23.05 -14.56 -8.77
C GLN A 193 -22.87 -13.21 -9.49
N ARG A 194 -23.31 -12.12 -8.87
CA ARG A 194 -23.18 -10.75 -9.38
C ARG A 194 -22.04 -10.01 -8.71
N ALA A 195 -21.52 -10.56 -7.63
CA ALA A 195 -20.37 -10.01 -6.94
C ALA A 195 -19.15 -10.91 -7.07
N TYR A 196 -18.00 -10.27 -7.25
CA TYR A 196 -16.69 -10.89 -7.12
C TYR A 196 -15.79 -10.01 -6.27
N MET A 197 -14.82 -10.64 -5.63
CA MET A 197 -13.81 -10.04 -4.78
C MET A 197 -12.45 -10.39 -5.34
N GLU A 198 -11.61 -9.38 -5.54
CA GLU A 198 -10.18 -9.54 -5.76
C GLU A 198 -9.47 -9.21 -4.47
N SER A 199 -8.53 -10.06 -4.08
CA SER A 199 -7.68 -9.79 -2.92
C SER A 199 -6.23 -10.11 -3.23
N SER A 200 -5.36 -9.15 -2.94
CA SER A 200 -3.92 -9.27 -3.10
C SER A 200 -3.20 -8.88 -1.81
N TYR A 201 -1.99 -9.39 -1.58
CA TYR A 201 -1.17 -9.07 -0.42
C TYR A 201 -0.13 -8.01 -0.79
N SER A 202 -0.07 -6.91 -0.03
CA SER A 202 0.79 -5.76 -0.33
C SER A 202 2.23 -5.91 0.17
N GLY A 203 2.55 -6.95 0.96
CA GLY A 203 3.89 -7.19 1.50
C GLY A 203 4.13 -6.58 2.87
N ASP A 204 3.42 -5.52 3.21
CA ASP A 204 3.51 -4.74 4.47
C ASP A 204 2.53 -5.20 5.57
N GLY A 205 1.93 -6.39 5.41
CA GLY A 205 0.95 -6.92 6.36
C GLY A 205 -0.50 -6.59 6.04
N TYR A 206 -0.74 -5.85 4.95
CA TYR A 206 -2.10 -5.59 4.46
C TYR A 206 -2.48 -6.49 3.28
N TYR A 207 -3.80 -6.61 3.10
CA TYR A 207 -4.48 -7.19 1.98
C TYR A 207 -5.25 -6.07 1.29
N LEU A 208 -5.00 -5.84 0.02
CA LEU A 208 -5.78 -4.92 -0.81
C LEU A 208 -6.98 -5.69 -1.32
N ILE A 209 -8.18 -5.19 -1.04
CA ILE A 209 -9.43 -5.86 -1.35
C ILE A 209 -10.30 -4.94 -2.18
N ASP A 210 -10.74 -5.46 -3.32
CA ASP A 210 -11.69 -4.83 -4.23
C ASP A 210 -12.88 -5.76 -4.43
N ILE A 211 -14.09 -5.28 -4.12
CA ILE A 211 -15.33 -6.02 -4.30
C ILE A 211 -16.19 -5.28 -5.31
N ASN A 212 -16.58 -5.97 -6.36
CA ASN A 212 -17.42 -5.42 -7.41
C ASN A 212 -18.76 -6.15 -7.42
N TRP A 213 -19.87 -5.41 -7.49
CA TRP A 213 -21.22 -5.95 -7.50
C TRP A 213 -22.05 -5.37 -8.65
N GLY A 214 -22.31 -6.21 -9.64
CA GLY A 214 -23.16 -5.86 -10.79
C GLY A 214 -24.63 -5.67 -10.38
N SER A 215 -25.06 -4.41 -10.32
CA SER A 215 -26.44 -4.04 -9.97
C SER A 215 -27.34 -4.02 -11.21
N SER A 216 -26.84 -3.50 -12.34
CA SER A 216 -27.52 -3.48 -13.63
C SER A 216 -26.50 -3.44 -14.78
N ALA A 217 -26.96 -3.33 -16.04
CA ALA A 217 -26.06 -3.11 -17.18
C ALA A 217 -25.45 -1.70 -17.20
N TRP A 218 -25.97 -0.79 -16.37
CA TRP A 218 -25.63 0.63 -16.33
C TRP A 218 -25.16 1.09 -14.97
N ASP A 219 -25.36 0.27 -13.92
CA ASP A 219 -25.02 0.60 -12.55
C ASP A 219 -24.22 -0.53 -11.92
N ASN A 220 -23.10 -0.18 -11.31
CA ASN A 220 -22.24 -1.08 -10.57
C ASN A 220 -21.97 -0.50 -9.19
N SER A 221 -21.67 -1.37 -8.24
CA SER A 221 -21.32 -1.00 -6.88
C SER A 221 -19.94 -1.55 -6.60
N HIS A 222 -19.05 -0.72 -6.09
CA HIS A 222 -17.65 -1.07 -5.86
C HIS A 222 -17.25 -0.72 -4.43
N TRP A 223 -16.57 -1.66 -3.75
CA TRP A 223 -15.94 -1.45 -2.46
C TRP A 223 -14.45 -1.66 -2.57
N SER A 224 -13.67 -0.78 -1.94
CA SER A 224 -12.23 -0.95 -1.82
C SER A 224 -11.75 -0.63 -0.40
N PHE A 225 -10.82 -1.45 0.10
CA PHE A 225 -10.23 -1.27 1.43
C PHE A 225 -8.90 -2.01 1.58
N MET A 226 -8.13 -1.57 2.59
CA MET A 226 -6.95 -2.27 3.06
C MET A 226 -7.33 -3.03 4.33
N ALA A 227 -7.12 -4.34 4.34
CA ALA A 227 -7.43 -5.19 5.47
C ALA A 227 -6.17 -5.80 6.09
N TYR A 228 -6.16 -6.02 7.39
CA TYR A 228 -5.06 -6.67 8.11
C TYR A 228 -5.54 -8.00 8.72
N TYR A 229 -4.64 -8.97 8.85
CA TYR A 229 -5.00 -10.26 9.44
C TYR A 229 -5.13 -10.19 10.95
N SER A 230 -6.27 -10.67 11.47
CA SER A 230 -6.54 -10.85 12.89
C SER A 230 -6.52 -12.34 13.23
N PRO A 231 -5.50 -12.82 13.98
CA PRO A 231 -5.46 -14.21 14.44
C PRO A 231 -6.66 -14.60 15.31
N GLU A 232 -7.19 -13.65 16.09
CA GLU A 232 -8.35 -13.89 16.98
C GLU A 232 -9.61 -14.21 16.19
N LEU A 233 -9.81 -13.54 15.06
CA LEU A 233 -10.95 -13.78 14.17
C LEU A 233 -10.67 -14.88 13.15
N ASN A 234 -9.40 -15.29 12.99
CA ASN A 234 -8.96 -16.12 11.87
C ASN A 234 -9.49 -15.55 10.53
N GLY A 235 -9.31 -14.24 10.37
CA GLY A 235 -9.97 -13.42 9.37
C GLY A 235 -9.24 -12.09 9.14
N LEU A 236 -9.74 -11.29 8.20
CA LEU A 236 -9.24 -9.94 7.94
C LEU A 236 -10.16 -8.90 8.56
N CYS A 237 -9.58 -7.78 8.99
CA CYS A 237 -10.28 -6.58 9.48
C CYS A 237 -9.90 -5.37 8.63
N TYR A 238 -10.83 -4.45 8.38
CA TYR A 238 -10.54 -3.16 7.75
C TYR A 238 -11.29 -2.03 8.44
N GLU A 239 -10.75 -0.81 8.34
CA GLU A 239 -11.33 0.40 8.93
C GLU A 239 -11.42 1.59 7.96
N ASN A 240 -10.96 1.40 6.72
CA ASN A 240 -10.91 2.41 5.67
C ASN A 240 -11.74 2.04 4.43
N GLY A 241 -12.82 1.29 4.65
CA GLY A 241 -13.83 0.92 3.66
C GLY A 241 -14.34 2.10 2.86
N ARG A 242 -14.13 2.06 1.56
CA ARG A 242 -14.78 2.96 0.61
C ARG A 242 -15.87 2.19 -0.12
N TYR A 243 -17.03 2.81 -0.25
CA TYR A 243 -18.12 2.34 -1.10
C TYR A 243 -18.49 3.41 -2.12
N ALA A 244 -18.46 3.04 -3.39
CA ALA A 244 -18.85 3.88 -4.50
C ALA A 244 -19.88 3.18 -5.40
N SER A 245 -20.77 3.98 -5.98
CA SER A 245 -21.62 3.54 -7.09
C SER A 245 -21.10 4.10 -8.40
N GLU A 246 -21.06 3.28 -9.43
CA GLU A 246 -20.62 3.62 -10.77
C GLU A 246 -21.82 3.63 -11.74
N GLU A 247 -21.97 4.70 -12.50
CA GLU A 247 -22.95 4.82 -13.58
C GLU A 247 -22.23 4.85 -14.94
N TYR A 248 -22.58 3.91 -15.81
CA TYR A 248 -22.06 3.83 -17.17
C TYR A 248 -22.96 4.60 -18.14
N SER A 249 -22.37 5.46 -18.97
CA SER A 249 -23.07 6.18 -20.02
C SER A 249 -22.96 5.45 -21.37
N ASP A 250 -23.86 5.75 -22.31
CA ASP A 250 -23.87 5.18 -23.68
C ASP A 250 -22.56 5.40 -24.46
N ASP A 251 -21.75 6.40 -24.07
CA ASP A 251 -20.46 6.73 -24.67
C ASP A 251 -19.28 5.97 -24.05
N GLY A 252 -19.54 5.06 -23.09
CA GLY A 252 -18.53 4.30 -22.36
C GLY A 252 -17.88 5.08 -21.21
N SER A 253 -18.28 6.33 -20.95
CA SER A 253 -17.82 7.06 -19.78
C SER A 253 -18.44 6.52 -18.49
N VAL A 254 -17.66 6.48 -17.43
CA VAL A 254 -18.08 6.08 -16.09
C VAL A 254 -18.15 7.31 -15.20
N ARG A 255 -19.25 7.47 -14.46
CA ARG A 255 -19.34 8.42 -13.35
C ARG A 255 -19.37 7.65 -12.04
N GLU A 256 -18.53 8.07 -11.12
CA GLU A 256 -18.43 7.45 -9.81
C GLU A 256 -18.96 8.39 -8.73
N TYR A 257 -19.71 7.84 -7.79
CA TYR A 257 -20.29 8.57 -6.66
C TYR A 257 -19.88 7.89 -5.35
N ASP A 258 -19.03 8.57 -4.57
CA ASP A 258 -18.69 8.17 -3.21
C ASP A 258 -19.96 8.14 -2.34
N THR A 259 -20.32 6.97 -1.84
CA THR A 259 -21.44 6.83 -0.90
C THR A 259 -20.95 6.96 0.54
N TYR A 260 -19.86 6.28 0.89
CA TYR A 260 -19.15 6.49 2.16
C TYR A 260 -17.66 6.14 2.04
N SER A 261 -16.86 6.71 2.94
CA SER A 261 -15.40 6.59 2.98
C SER A 261 -14.93 6.64 4.44
N ASP A 262 -15.08 5.51 5.12
CA ASP A 262 -14.81 5.26 6.55
C ASP A 262 -15.54 3.97 7.01
N GLY A 263 -15.73 3.01 6.11
CA GLY A 263 -16.35 1.73 6.41
C GLY A 263 -15.41 0.85 7.23
N GLU A 264 -15.98 0.16 8.21
CA GLU A 264 -15.25 -0.84 8.99
C GLU A 264 -15.91 -2.20 8.76
N GLY A 265 -15.13 -3.28 8.80
CA GLY A 265 -15.71 -4.60 8.61
C GLY A 265 -14.71 -5.74 8.72
N THR A 266 -15.22 -6.94 8.45
CA THR A 266 -14.47 -8.19 8.60
C THR A 266 -14.68 -9.13 7.43
N LEU A 267 -13.66 -9.96 7.17
CA LEU A 267 -13.68 -11.06 6.21
C LEU A 267 -13.24 -12.32 6.94
N VAL A 268 -14.20 -13.16 7.33
CA VAL A 268 -13.94 -14.33 8.17
C VAL A 268 -13.98 -15.60 7.35
N LYS A 269 -12.98 -16.47 7.55
CA LYS A 269 -12.94 -17.79 6.91
C LYS A 269 -14.02 -18.71 7.49
N ASP A 270 -14.87 -19.27 6.63
CA ASP A 270 -15.86 -20.30 6.94
C ASP A 270 -15.70 -21.48 5.98
N GLY A 271 -14.86 -22.45 6.34
CA GLY A 271 -14.48 -23.55 5.46
C GLY A 271 -13.68 -23.05 4.25
N ASP A 272 -14.23 -23.26 3.04
CA ASP A 272 -13.65 -22.81 1.77
C ASP A 272 -14.16 -21.42 1.33
N TYR A 273 -14.87 -20.73 2.22
CA TYR A 273 -15.53 -19.46 1.94
C TYR A 273 -14.97 -18.33 2.79
N ILE A 274 -15.16 -17.11 2.29
CA ILE A 274 -15.02 -15.87 3.03
C ILE A 274 -16.43 -15.30 3.29
N VAL A 275 -16.72 -15.02 4.55
CA VAL A 275 -17.92 -14.26 4.94
C VAL A 275 -17.50 -12.82 5.14
N TRP A 276 -17.96 -11.94 4.27
CA TRP A 276 -17.74 -10.49 4.37
C TRP A 276 -18.90 -9.84 5.11
N ASN A 277 -18.55 -8.98 6.07
CA ASN A 277 -19.47 -8.20 6.88
C ASN A 277 -18.98 -6.76 6.98
N ASP A 278 -19.72 -5.83 6.36
CA ASP A 278 -19.49 -4.39 6.46
C ASP A 278 -20.42 -3.77 7.50
N SER A 279 -19.87 -2.92 8.37
CA SER A 279 -20.61 -2.32 9.49
C SER A 279 -21.61 -1.23 9.08
N LYS A 280 -21.47 -0.65 7.87
CA LYS A 280 -22.28 0.48 7.39
C LYS A 280 -23.21 0.09 6.24
N GLY A 281 -22.77 -0.79 5.37
CA GLY A 281 -23.57 -1.39 4.31
C GLY A 281 -24.50 -2.42 4.92
N GLY A 282 -25.81 -2.18 4.91
CA GLY A 282 -26.84 -3.12 5.36
C GLY A 282 -26.98 -4.38 4.49
N GLN A 283 -25.90 -4.85 3.88
CA GLN A 283 -25.84 -6.11 3.13
C GLN A 283 -25.45 -7.23 4.09
N ASP A 284 -26.47 -7.79 4.72
CA ASP A 284 -26.36 -8.94 5.60
C ASP A 284 -25.66 -10.12 4.89
N TYR A 285 -24.42 -10.43 5.33
CA TYR A 285 -23.70 -11.69 5.09
C TYR A 285 -23.44 -12.06 3.62
N CYS A 286 -22.51 -11.36 2.96
CA CYS A 286 -22.02 -11.78 1.65
C CYS A 286 -21.03 -12.93 1.81
N LYS A 287 -21.27 -14.05 1.12
CA LYS A 287 -20.43 -15.26 1.23
C LYS A 287 -19.75 -15.53 -0.11
N PHE A 288 -18.44 -15.35 -0.13
CA PHE A 288 -17.61 -15.53 -1.30
C PHE A 288 -16.90 -16.88 -1.25
N LYS A 289 -16.97 -17.64 -2.34
CA LYS A 289 -16.20 -18.86 -2.51
C LYS A 289 -14.93 -18.54 -3.28
N LYS A 290 -13.80 -19.05 -2.80
CA LYS A 290 -12.54 -18.93 -3.55
C LYS A 290 -12.67 -19.64 -4.88
N ASP A 291 -12.25 -18.97 -5.95
CA ASP A 291 -12.16 -19.67 -7.22
C ASP A 291 -11.14 -20.79 -7.09
N THR A 292 -11.58 -22.01 -7.38
CA THR A 292 -10.77 -23.22 -7.17
C THR A 292 -9.87 -23.51 -8.38
N GLU A 293 -9.92 -22.68 -9.42
CA GLU A 293 -8.99 -22.70 -10.56
C GLU A 293 -7.62 -22.05 -10.25
N SER A 294 -7.10 -22.26 -9.03
CA SER A 294 -5.70 -22.00 -8.69
C SER A 294 -5.14 -23.01 -7.69
N SER A 295 -5.47 -24.29 -7.86
CA SER A 295 -4.43 -25.28 -7.60
C SER A 295 -3.26 -24.94 -8.53
N VAL A 296 -2.05 -24.84 -8.00
CA VAL A 296 -0.81 -24.94 -8.76
C VAL A 296 -0.74 -26.34 -9.36
N GLU A 297 -1.63 -26.62 -10.31
CA GLU A 297 -1.40 -27.57 -11.36
C GLU A 297 -0.67 -26.80 -12.44
N SER A 298 0.37 -27.43 -12.97
CA SER A 298 1.03 -27.10 -14.22
C SER A 298 0.00 -27.15 -15.37
N SER A 299 -0.95 -26.22 -15.41
CA SER A 299 -1.70 -25.86 -16.59
C SER A 299 -0.91 -24.74 -17.24
N GLY A 300 -0.34 -25.02 -18.41
CA GLY A 300 0.34 -24.01 -19.20
C GLY A 300 -0.60 -22.82 -19.40
N TYR A 301 -0.34 -21.74 -18.69
CA TYR A 301 -1.04 -20.50 -18.90
C TYR A 301 -0.62 -19.99 -20.27
N ASP A 302 -1.58 -19.87 -21.17
CA ASP A 302 -1.49 -18.92 -22.29
C ASP A 302 -1.78 -17.52 -21.72
N THR A 303 -0.96 -17.06 -20.75
CA THR A 303 -1.05 -15.67 -20.32
C THR A 303 -0.49 -14.83 -21.47
N GLU A 304 -1.35 -14.05 -22.11
CA GLU A 304 -0.87 -13.09 -23.10
C GLU A 304 0.10 -12.08 -22.46
N TYR A 305 0.04 -11.90 -21.14
CA TYR A 305 0.99 -11.12 -20.34
C TYR A 305 2.21 -11.95 -19.90
N ILE A 306 3.35 -11.28 -19.83
CA ILE A 306 4.61 -11.76 -19.25
C ILE A 306 4.54 -11.65 -17.72
N CYS A 307 3.93 -10.60 -17.19
CA CYS A 307 3.77 -10.41 -15.75
C CYS A 307 2.47 -9.67 -15.48
N GLU A 308 1.38 -10.43 -15.35
CA GLU A 308 0.02 -9.89 -15.20
C GLU A 308 -0.08 -8.80 -14.11
N TRP A 309 0.56 -9.05 -12.97
CA TRP A 309 0.53 -8.17 -11.79
C TRP A 309 1.51 -6.97 -11.85
N ALA A 310 2.28 -6.80 -12.92
CA ALA A 310 3.32 -5.77 -13.01
C ALA A 310 2.82 -4.32 -12.88
N THR A 311 1.51 -4.09 -13.02
CA THR A 311 0.89 -2.76 -12.91
C THR A 311 0.10 -2.57 -11.61
N SER A 312 0.00 -3.58 -10.75
CA SER A 312 -0.86 -3.56 -9.56
C SER A 312 -0.15 -3.96 -8.26
N ILE A 313 0.93 -4.75 -8.33
CA ILE A 313 1.68 -5.21 -7.16
C ILE A 313 3.11 -4.69 -7.22
N ARG A 314 3.62 -4.12 -6.11
CA ARG A 314 5.00 -3.65 -6.00
C ARG A 314 5.98 -4.84 -5.99
N MET A 315 7.00 -4.76 -6.83
CA MET A 315 8.03 -5.79 -6.95
C MET A 315 9.03 -5.71 -5.80
N ASP A 316 9.37 -6.89 -5.30
CA ASP A 316 10.47 -7.10 -4.36
C ASP A 316 11.25 -8.36 -4.76
N ASP A 317 12.37 -8.62 -4.09
CA ASP A 317 13.20 -9.78 -4.41
C ASP A 317 12.45 -11.11 -4.18
N SER A 318 11.50 -11.17 -3.25
CA SER A 318 10.76 -12.40 -2.98
C SER A 318 9.81 -12.73 -4.12
N ASN A 319 8.91 -11.81 -4.44
CA ASN A 319 7.89 -12.03 -5.46
C ASN A 319 8.50 -12.13 -6.88
N TRP A 320 9.57 -11.37 -7.15
CA TRP A 320 10.25 -11.43 -8.43
C TRP A 320 11.01 -12.74 -8.64
N ASN A 321 11.71 -13.25 -7.62
CA ASN A 321 12.45 -14.50 -7.74
C ASN A 321 11.50 -15.70 -7.92
N GLU A 322 10.36 -15.70 -7.23
CA GLU A 322 9.32 -16.71 -7.43
C GLU A 322 8.78 -16.67 -8.86
N TRP A 323 8.48 -15.47 -9.37
CA TRP A 323 7.96 -15.27 -10.72
C TRP A 323 9.00 -15.62 -11.81
N LEU A 324 10.28 -15.27 -11.61
CA LEU A 324 11.36 -15.63 -12.52
C LEU A 324 11.44 -17.15 -12.71
N ILE A 325 11.38 -17.92 -11.62
CA ILE A 325 11.38 -19.38 -11.67
C ILE A 325 10.19 -19.88 -12.50
N TYR A 326 9.02 -19.28 -12.33
CA TYR A 326 7.84 -19.59 -13.13
C TYR A 326 8.06 -19.31 -14.63
N LEU A 327 8.58 -18.13 -14.99
CA LEU A 327 8.84 -17.74 -16.38
C LEU A 327 9.84 -18.67 -17.06
N GLU A 328 10.91 -19.04 -16.36
CA GLU A 328 11.93 -19.96 -16.85
C GLU A 328 11.38 -21.37 -17.06
N ASN A 329 10.62 -21.90 -16.09
CA ASN A 329 10.05 -23.25 -16.16
C ASN A 329 8.99 -23.39 -17.25
N ASN A 330 8.22 -22.32 -17.51
CA ASN A 330 7.17 -22.32 -18.54
C ASN A 330 7.66 -21.87 -19.92
N GLY A 331 8.93 -21.45 -20.04
CA GLY A 331 9.53 -21.09 -21.33
C GLY A 331 8.81 -19.93 -22.01
N VAL A 332 8.36 -18.93 -21.24
CA VAL A 332 7.68 -17.75 -21.77
C VAL A 332 8.57 -17.07 -22.82
N GLY A 333 8.07 -17.01 -24.06
CA GLY A 333 8.85 -16.53 -25.19
C GLY A 333 9.28 -15.07 -25.01
N LYS A 334 10.55 -14.78 -25.30
CA LYS A 334 11.10 -13.42 -25.31
C LYS A 334 11.85 -13.16 -26.63
N PRO A 335 11.65 -12.01 -27.28
CA PRO A 335 12.35 -11.66 -28.51
C PRO A 335 13.84 -11.45 -28.24
N GLY A 336 14.69 -12.12 -29.03
CA GLY A 336 16.15 -11.98 -28.99
C GLY A 336 16.77 -12.37 -27.64
N ASP A 337 17.88 -11.70 -27.29
CA ASP A 337 18.67 -11.98 -26.10
C ASP A 337 18.21 -11.18 -24.85
N ARG A 338 16.98 -10.63 -24.87
CA ARG A 338 16.45 -9.82 -23.75
C ARG A 338 16.26 -10.65 -22.49
N THR A 339 16.33 -10.01 -21.33
CA THR A 339 16.01 -10.64 -20.03
C THR A 339 14.51 -10.54 -19.73
N TYR A 340 14.02 -11.31 -18.75
CA TYR A 340 12.61 -11.22 -18.34
C TYR A 340 12.31 -9.88 -17.68
N GLU A 341 13.25 -9.32 -16.92
CA GLU A 341 13.16 -7.97 -16.34
C GLU A 341 12.92 -6.93 -17.45
N ASN A 342 13.72 -6.97 -18.51
CA ASN A 342 13.56 -6.05 -19.63
C ASN A 342 12.20 -6.23 -20.33
N MET A 343 11.74 -7.48 -20.45
CA MET A 343 10.45 -7.77 -21.07
C MET A 343 9.28 -7.27 -20.24
N VAL A 344 9.34 -7.40 -18.91
CA VAL A 344 8.29 -6.88 -18.02
C VAL A 344 8.27 -5.35 -18.00
N VAL A 345 9.42 -4.69 -18.01
CA VAL A 345 9.48 -3.22 -18.19
C VAL A 345 8.82 -2.81 -19.51
N ASN A 346 9.15 -3.49 -20.61
CA ASN A 346 8.53 -3.19 -21.90
C ASN A 346 7.02 -3.48 -21.90
N GLU A 347 6.56 -4.52 -21.20
CA GLU A 347 5.14 -4.81 -21.06
C GLU A 347 4.40 -3.67 -20.36
N ILE A 348 4.96 -3.10 -19.29
CA ILE A 348 4.36 -1.92 -18.63
C ILE A 348 4.18 -0.79 -19.65
N TYR A 349 5.20 -0.43 -20.42
CA TYR A 349 5.05 0.57 -21.49
C TYR A 349 4.04 0.16 -22.58
N ALA A 350 3.99 -1.12 -22.94
CA ALA A 350 3.09 -1.65 -23.95
C ALA A 350 1.62 -1.55 -23.54
N ARG A 351 1.30 -1.77 -22.25
CA ARG A 351 -0.06 -1.62 -21.70
C ARG A 351 -0.58 -0.19 -21.82
N HIS A 352 0.32 0.80 -21.81
CA HIS A 352 0.03 2.21 -22.08
C HIS A 352 0.14 2.60 -23.56
N GLY A 353 0.24 1.62 -24.46
CA GLY A 353 0.24 1.82 -25.90
C GLY A 353 1.54 2.35 -26.49
N TYR A 354 2.68 2.10 -25.85
CA TYR A 354 3.97 2.50 -26.40
C TYR A 354 4.27 1.82 -27.74
N ILE A 355 4.67 2.59 -28.76
CA ILE A 355 5.02 2.08 -30.09
C ILE A 355 6.50 1.69 -30.12
N PHE A 356 6.77 0.38 -30.22
CA PHE A 356 8.14 -0.14 -30.32
C PHE A 356 8.72 0.02 -31.72
N THR A 357 9.93 0.55 -31.80
CA THR A 357 10.70 0.71 -33.05
C THR A 357 11.54 -0.53 -33.39
N SER A 358 11.87 -1.35 -32.40
CA SER A 358 12.58 -2.61 -32.61
C SER A 358 11.65 -3.63 -33.25
N GLU A 359 12.05 -4.22 -34.37
CA GLU A 359 11.22 -5.13 -35.17
C GLU A 359 10.73 -6.34 -34.36
N ASP A 360 11.57 -6.85 -33.47
CA ASP A 360 11.28 -8.01 -32.63
C ASP A 360 10.34 -7.71 -31.45
N LEU A 361 10.49 -6.56 -30.77
CA LEU A 361 9.54 -6.10 -29.74
C LEU A 361 8.21 -5.69 -30.37
N SER A 362 8.26 -4.98 -31.50
CA SER A 362 7.07 -4.61 -32.26
C SER A 362 6.31 -5.87 -32.69
N GLY A 363 7.00 -6.85 -33.27
CA GLY A 363 6.40 -8.14 -33.64
C GLY A 363 5.84 -8.90 -32.44
N PHE A 364 6.57 -8.91 -31.31
CA PHE A 364 6.14 -9.57 -30.10
C PHE A 364 4.86 -8.95 -29.51
N PHE A 365 4.82 -7.64 -29.27
CA PHE A 365 3.65 -7.00 -28.67
C PHE A 365 2.47 -6.89 -29.63
N ASN A 366 2.69 -6.73 -30.94
CA ASN A 366 1.60 -6.81 -31.93
C ASN A 366 0.93 -8.20 -31.98
N SER A 367 1.56 -9.24 -31.45
CA SER A 367 0.96 -10.58 -31.34
C SER A 367 0.04 -10.73 -30.13
N LYS A 368 0.02 -9.77 -29.19
CA LYS A 368 -0.79 -9.79 -27.97
C LYS A 368 -2.14 -9.13 -28.24
N SER A 369 -3.25 -9.76 -27.84
CA SER A 369 -4.59 -9.22 -28.13
C SER A 369 -4.90 -7.93 -27.38
N TRP A 370 -4.26 -7.72 -26.22
CA TRP A 370 -4.42 -6.53 -25.39
C TRP A 370 -3.58 -5.31 -25.84
N TYR A 371 -2.59 -5.51 -26.72
CA TYR A 371 -1.69 -4.41 -27.11
C TYR A 371 -2.34 -3.49 -28.14
N SER A 372 -2.52 -2.21 -27.77
CA SER A 372 -3.07 -1.18 -28.64
C SER A 372 -2.08 -0.02 -28.79
N PRO A 373 -1.33 0.07 -29.91
CA PRO A 373 -0.33 1.12 -30.12
C PRO A 373 -0.98 2.51 -30.20
N LEU A 374 -0.45 3.47 -29.43
CA LEU A 374 -0.98 4.83 -29.26
C LEU A 374 0.06 5.91 -29.53
N SER A 375 1.24 5.83 -28.92
CA SER A 375 2.27 6.89 -28.95
C SER A 375 3.68 6.31 -28.94
N ASP A 376 4.60 6.95 -29.68
CA ASP A 376 6.04 6.70 -29.59
C ASP A 376 6.75 7.64 -28.59
N ASP A 377 6.01 8.53 -27.92
CA ASP A 377 6.51 9.39 -26.84
C ASP A 377 6.56 8.62 -25.51
N MET A 378 7.69 7.97 -25.27
CA MET A 378 7.94 7.24 -24.02
C MET A 378 7.92 8.15 -22.79
N ASN A 379 8.32 9.42 -22.90
CA ASN A 379 8.31 10.32 -21.74
C ASN A 379 6.88 10.73 -21.39
N GLY A 380 6.06 10.96 -22.40
CA GLY A 380 4.62 11.18 -22.24
C GLY A 380 3.95 10.01 -21.53
N ILE A 381 4.22 8.78 -21.96
CA ILE A 381 3.69 7.58 -21.30
C ILE A 381 4.22 7.45 -19.87
N TYR A 382 5.52 7.63 -19.65
CA TYR A 382 6.12 7.54 -18.32
C TYR A 382 5.48 8.51 -17.31
N ALA A 383 5.09 9.71 -17.78
CA ALA A 383 4.45 10.72 -16.93
C ALA A 383 3.04 10.34 -16.46
N GLU A 384 2.38 9.40 -17.14
CA GLU A 384 1.03 8.93 -16.83
C GLU A 384 1.03 7.59 -16.07
N LEU A 385 2.22 6.98 -15.86
CA LEU A 385 2.34 5.74 -15.09
C LEU A 385 1.97 5.97 -13.63
N SER A 386 1.37 4.94 -13.02
CA SER A 386 1.16 4.89 -11.58
C SER A 386 2.49 4.78 -10.83
N GLN A 387 2.47 5.10 -9.53
CA GLN A 387 3.66 4.97 -8.69
C GLN A 387 4.14 3.51 -8.59
N VAL A 388 3.22 2.54 -8.56
CA VAL A 388 3.56 1.10 -8.54
C VAL A 388 4.32 0.71 -9.81
N GLU A 389 3.86 1.17 -10.98
CA GLU A 389 4.53 0.91 -12.25
C GLU A 389 5.92 1.55 -12.31
N ILE A 390 6.06 2.78 -11.81
CA ILE A 390 7.34 3.47 -11.71
C ILE A 390 8.30 2.69 -10.80
N ASP A 391 7.86 2.30 -9.61
CA ASP A 391 8.65 1.55 -8.65
C ASP A 391 9.08 0.19 -9.22
N ASN A 392 8.19 -0.50 -9.91
CA ASN A 392 8.48 -1.78 -10.56
C ASN A 392 9.48 -1.63 -11.70
N ILE A 393 9.33 -0.58 -12.50
CA ILE A 393 10.30 -0.24 -13.55
C ILE A 393 11.67 0.00 -12.94
N ASP A 394 11.77 0.76 -11.85
CA ASP A 394 13.04 1.06 -11.18
C ASP A 394 13.63 -0.20 -10.53
N PHE A 395 12.81 -1.01 -9.85
CA PHE A 395 13.22 -2.31 -9.29
C PHE A 395 13.83 -3.23 -10.35
N LEU A 396 13.18 -3.37 -11.51
CA LEU A 396 13.66 -4.26 -12.57
C LEU A 396 14.90 -3.70 -13.28
N LYS A 397 15.00 -2.38 -13.46
CA LYS A 397 16.12 -1.73 -14.17
C LYS A 397 17.48 -1.98 -13.53
N ASP A 398 17.54 -2.10 -12.21
CA ASP A 398 18.78 -2.38 -11.50
C ASP A 398 19.31 -3.82 -11.72
N ARG A 399 18.52 -4.66 -12.40
CA ARG A 399 18.75 -6.10 -12.55
C ARG A 399 19.06 -6.52 -14.00
N TYR A 400 19.23 -5.59 -14.96
CA TYR A 400 19.66 -5.90 -16.35
C TYR A 400 20.65 -4.93 -17.04
#